data_AF-A0AA51KZ96-F1
#
_entry.id   AF-A0AA51KZ96-F1
#
_cell.length_a   1.000
_cell.length_b   1.000
_cell.length_c   1.000
_cell.angle_alpha   90.00
_cell.angle_beta   90.00
_cell.angle_gamma   90.00
#
_symmetry.space_group_name_H-M   'P 1'
#
loop_
_entity.id
_entity.type
_entity.pdbx_description
1 polymer ?
#
loop_
_entity_poly.entity_id
_entity_poly.type
_entity_poly.pdbx_seq_one_letter_code
_entity_poly.pdbx_strand_id
1 'polypeptide(L)'
;MLFDGRLNELRSRFGKHKTITADYFENHHPIHIPGTSVLSWTPERAVLNVDTEQVMISDVITQLSGSLELIDVSIEGQPIEEVVVQLYKEYQI
;
A
#
# COMPACT_ATOMS: atom_id res chain seq x y z
N MET A 1 -21.86 -1.43 23.93
CA MET A 1 -20.84 -2.21 23.19
C MET A 1 -21.42 -2.65 21.85
N LEU A 2 -21.50 -1.73 20.87
CA LEU A 2 -22.01 -1.99 19.50
C LEU A 2 -21.16 -1.26 18.44
N PHE A 3 -20.05 -0.64 18.87
CA PHE A 3 -19.16 0.14 18.03
C PHE A 3 -17.90 -0.64 17.64
N ASP A 4 -17.43 -1.55 18.50
CA ASP A 4 -16.14 -2.24 18.29
C ASP A 4 -16.18 -3.24 17.13
N GLY A 5 -17.27 -3.99 16.95
CA GLY A 5 -17.39 -4.97 15.87
C GLY A 5 -17.38 -4.35 14.48
N ARG A 6 -18.12 -3.24 14.30
CA ARG A 6 -18.19 -2.51 13.03
C ARG A 6 -16.89 -1.79 12.70
N LEU A 7 -16.20 -1.25 13.70
CA LEU A 7 -14.90 -0.61 13.50
C LEU A 7 -13.81 -1.63 13.10
N ASN A 8 -13.85 -2.84 13.64
CA ASN A 8 -12.93 -3.91 13.26
C ASN A 8 -13.17 -4.42 11.83
N GLU A 9 -14.42 -4.60 11.42
CA GLU A 9 -14.74 -4.95 10.02
C GLU A 9 -14.28 -3.87 9.05
N LEU A 10 -14.48 -2.61 9.43
CA LEU A 10 -14.02 -1.46 8.68
C LEU A 10 -12.49 -1.47 8.55
N ARG A 11 -11.77 -1.52 9.69
CA ARG A 11 -10.31 -1.62 9.72
C ARG A 11 -9.79 -2.82 8.92
N SER A 12 -10.50 -3.94 8.95
CA SER A 12 -10.13 -5.14 8.18
C SER A 12 -10.32 -4.96 6.68
N ARG A 13 -11.31 -4.18 6.22
CA ARG A 13 -11.46 -3.81 4.80
C ARG A 13 -10.39 -2.83 4.34
N PHE A 14 -10.06 -1.84 5.17
CA PHE A 14 -9.07 -0.80 4.83
C PHE A 14 -7.62 -1.21 5.09
N GLY A 15 -7.39 -2.28 5.85
CA GLY A 15 -6.08 -2.87 6.05
C GLY A 15 -5.57 -3.69 4.85
N LYS A 16 -6.44 -3.95 3.87
CA LYS A 16 -6.16 -4.79 2.69
C LYS A 16 -5.21 -4.14 1.70
N HIS A 17 -5.17 -2.81 1.69
CA HIS A 17 -4.25 -2.05 0.84
C HIS A 17 -3.21 -1.33 1.68
N LYS A 18 -1.96 -1.42 1.23
CA LYS A 18 -0.83 -0.71 1.80
C LYS A 18 -0.12 0.06 0.71
N THR A 19 0.33 1.26 1.03
CA THR A 19 1.21 2.02 0.17
C THR A 19 2.64 1.78 0.61
N ILE A 20 3.48 1.29 -0.29
CA ILE A 20 4.93 1.24 -0.10
C ILE A 20 5.56 2.37 -0.88
N THR A 21 6.34 3.20 -0.20
CA THR A 21 7.26 4.12 -0.87
C THR A 21 8.66 3.55 -0.73
N ALA A 22 9.36 3.41 -1.85
CA ALA A 22 10.76 3.02 -1.88
C ALA A 22 11.57 4.13 -2.55
N ASP A 23 12.56 4.65 -1.83
CA ASP A 23 13.61 5.50 -2.38
C ASP A 23 14.85 4.62 -2.61
N TYR A 24 15.50 4.79 -3.76
CA TYR A 24 16.60 3.94 -4.21
C TYR A 24 17.58 4.72 -5.10
N PHE A 25 18.78 4.18 -5.29
CA PHE A 25 19.72 4.74 -6.26
C PHE A 25 19.17 4.66 -7.68
N GLU A 26 19.56 5.62 -8.53
CA GLU A 26 19.07 5.76 -9.89
C GLU A 26 18.99 4.42 -10.65
N ASN A 27 17.76 4.04 -11.01
CA ASN A 27 17.44 2.88 -11.82
C ASN A 27 16.47 3.28 -12.94
N HIS A 28 16.90 3.13 -14.18
CA HIS A 28 16.08 3.45 -15.36
C HIS A 28 15.16 2.31 -15.82
N HIS A 29 15.15 1.18 -15.10
CA HIS A 29 14.26 0.07 -15.41
C HIS A 29 12.95 0.20 -14.63
N PRO A 30 11.79 0.17 -15.31
CA PRO A 30 10.51 0.18 -14.64
C PRO A 30 10.38 -0.98 -13.66
N ILE A 31 9.87 -0.69 -12.46
CA ILE A 31 9.66 -1.70 -11.43
C ILE A 31 8.32 -2.39 -11.69
N HIS A 32 8.35 -3.72 -11.71
CA HIS A 32 7.15 -4.54 -11.78
C HIS A 32 7.23 -5.63 -10.71
N ILE A 33 6.30 -5.60 -9.75
CA ILE A 33 6.19 -6.60 -8.70
C ILE A 33 4.78 -7.20 -8.75
N PRO A 34 4.65 -8.54 -8.91
CA PRO A 34 3.35 -9.20 -8.88
C PRO A 34 2.57 -8.90 -7.60
N GLY A 35 1.24 -8.71 -7.74
CA GLY A 35 0.38 -8.37 -6.60
C GLY A 35 0.46 -6.90 -6.17
N THR A 36 1.17 -6.06 -6.93
CA THR A 36 1.26 -4.61 -6.70
C THR A 36 0.87 -3.83 -7.94
N SER A 37 0.45 -2.58 -7.72
CA SER A 37 0.21 -1.60 -8.77
C SER A 37 1.10 -0.38 -8.53
N VAL A 38 1.78 0.09 -9.57
CA VAL A 38 2.59 1.31 -9.50
C VAL A 38 1.67 2.53 -9.49
N LEU A 39 1.71 3.31 -8.40
CA LEU A 39 1.00 4.58 -8.28
C LEU A 39 1.82 5.75 -8.85
N SER A 40 3.13 5.72 -8.62
CA SER A 40 4.09 6.69 -9.13
C SER A 40 5.46 6.05 -9.26
N TRP A 41 6.24 6.47 -10.24
CA TRP A 41 7.60 5.99 -10.46
C TRP A 41 8.48 7.06 -11.09
N THR A 42 9.69 7.16 -10.57
CA THR A 42 10.83 7.91 -11.11
C THR A 42 12.07 7.01 -11.05
N PRO A 43 13.18 7.42 -11.69
CA PRO A 43 14.43 6.67 -11.59
C PRO A 43 14.97 6.49 -10.17
N GLU A 44 14.54 7.28 -9.18
CA GLU A 44 15.06 7.21 -7.81
C GLU A 44 13.99 6.86 -6.77
N ARG A 45 12.72 6.76 -7.18
CA ARG A 45 11.60 6.56 -6.27
C ARG A 45 10.43 5.82 -6.90
N ALA A 46 9.85 4.89 -6.16
CA ALA A 46 8.61 4.21 -6.53
C ALA A 46 7.59 4.29 -5.40
N VAL A 47 6.33 4.47 -5.78
CA VAL A 47 5.18 4.37 -4.88
C VAL A 47 4.28 3.27 -5.41
N LEU A 48 4.09 2.23 -4.60
CA LEU A 48 3.34 1.02 -4.94
C LEU A 48 2.12 0.90 -4.05
N ASN A 49 0.97 0.59 -4.64
CA ASN A 49 -0.17 0.05 -3.92
C ASN A 49 -0.05 -1.47 -3.86
N VAL A 50 -0.15 -2.04 -2.67
CA VAL A 50 -0.05 -3.47 -2.43
C VAL A 50 -1.38 -4.00 -1.95
N ASP A 51 -1.89 -5.03 -2.60
CA ASP A 51 -3.04 -5.80 -2.11
C ASP A 51 -2.53 -6.94 -1.22
N THR A 52 -2.72 -6.80 0.09
CA THR A 52 -2.25 -7.75 1.09
C THR A 52 -3.04 -9.05 1.12
N GLU A 53 -4.15 -9.15 0.37
CA GLU A 53 -4.84 -10.43 0.15
C GLU A 53 -4.19 -11.24 -0.98
N GLN A 54 -3.40 -10.60 -1.86
CA GLN A 54 -2.70 -11.23 -2.98
C GLN A 54 -1.22 -11.50 -2.70
N VAL A 55 -0.55 -10.63 -1.95
CA VAL A 55 0.89 -10.73 -1.69
C VAL A 55 1.26 -10.24 -0.29
N MET A 56 2.23 -10.91 0.33
CA MET A 56 2.77 -10.48 1.62
C MET A 56 3.67 -9.27 1.44
N ILE A 57 3.56 -8.28 2.34
CA ILE A 57 4.41 -7.08 2.34
C ILE A 57 5.91 -7.44 2.38
N SER A 58 6.29 -8.45 3.16
CA SER A 58 7.67 -8.94 3.24
C SER A 58 8.21 -9.44 1.90
N ASP A 59 7.36 -10.06 1.07
CA ASP A 59 7.77 -10.62 -0.22
C ASP A 59 7.98 -9.49 -1.24
N VAL A 60 7.14 -8.46 -1.19
CA VAL A 60 7.31 -7.23 -1.98
C VAL A 60 8.62 -6.54 -1.60
N ILE A 61 8.90 -6.36 -0.31
CA ILE A 61 10.16 -5.75 0.14
C ILE A 61 11.36 -6.58 -0.29
N THR A 62 11.28 -7.91 -0.18
CA THR A 62 12.35 -8.82 -0.60
C THR A 62 12.63 -8.69 -2.11
N GLN A 63 11.60 -8.61 -2.94
CA GLN A 63 11.76 -8.38 -4.38
C GLN A 63 12.35 -7.00 -4.68
N LEU A 64 11.90 -5.95 -3.99
CA LEU A 64 12.48 -4.61 -4.11
C LEU A 64 13.97 -4.63 -3.77
N SER A 65 14.34 -5.19 -2.61
CA SER A 65 15.74 -5.26 -2.17
C SER A 65 16.61 -6.15 -3.06
N GLY A 66 16.03 -7.13 -3.75
CA GLY A 66 16.75 -7.98 -4.70
C GLY A 66 16.94 -7.35 -6.08
N SER A 67 16.14 -6.32 -6.43
CA SER A 67 16.15 -5.69 -7.76
C SER A 67 16.65 -4.24 -7.76
N LEU A 68 16.72 -3.60 -6.58
CA LEU A 68 17.06 -2.21 -6.38
C LEU A 68 18.07 -2.06 -5.25
N GLU A 69 18.93 -1.05 -5.37
CA GLU A 69 19.76 -0.59 -4.27
C GLU A 69 18.94 0.42 -3.43
N LEU A 70 18.20 -0.11 -2.45
CA LEU A 70 17.29 0.67 -1.62
C LEU A 70 18.03 1.61 -0.67
N ILE A 71 17.52 2.84 -0.55
CA ILE A 71 17.98 3.87 0.38
C ILE A 71 17.04 3.95 1.58
N ASP A 72 15.73 4.05 1.33
CA ASP A 72 14.70 4.09 2.37
C ASP A 72 13.41 3.41 1.90
N VAL A 73 12.65 2.85 2.85
CA VAL A 73 11.36 2.21 2.57
C VAL A 73 10.37 2.58 3.66
N SER A 74 9.24 3.18 3.26
CA SER A 74 8.11 3.43 4.14
C SER A 74 6.90 2.60 3.73
N ILE A 75 6.09 2.21 4.72
CA ILE A 75 4.89 1.41 4.53
C ILE A 75 3.76 2.09 5.28
N GLU A 76 2.75 2.52 4.56
CA GLU A 76 1.62 3.25 5.10
C GLU A 76 0.32 2.48 4.86
N GLY A 77 -0.60 2.58 5.81
CA GLY A 77 -1.97 2.12 5.61
C GLY A 77 -2.77 3.14 4.81
N GLN A 78 -3.93 2.73 4.29
CA GLN A 78 -4.86 3.66 3.69
C GLN A 78 -5.22 4.80 4.67
N PRO A 79 -5.21 6.08 4.24
CA PRO A 79 -5.54 7.21 5.12
C PRO A 79 -6.95 7.06 5.70
N ILE A 80 -7.12 7.40 6.98
CA ILE A 80 -8.42 7.30 7.65
C ILE A 80 -9.47 8.23 7.02
N GLU A 81 -9.02 9.30 6.38
CA GLU A 81 -9.87 10.26 5.66
C GLU A 81 -10.57 9.59 4.48
N GLU A 82 -9.89 8.72 3.74
CA GLU A 82 -10.50 7.96 2.63
C GLU A 82 -11.52 6.93 3.14
N VAL A 83 -11.21 6.31 4.30
CA VAL A 83 -12.13 5.41 5.02
C VAL A 83 -13.42 6.13 5.37
N VAL A 84 -13.30 7.34 5.92
CA VAL A 84 -14.43 8.18 6.30
C VAL A 84 -15.25 8.60 5.07
N VAL A 85 -14.61 8.99 3.96
CA VAL A 85 -15.34 9.32 2.71
C VAL A 85 -16.11 8.13 2.16
N GLN A 86 -15.54 6.93 2.16
CA GLN A 86 -16.25 5.73 1.70
C GLN A 86 -17.43 5.37 2.61
N LEU A 87 -17.27 5.49 3.94
CA LEU A 87 -18.38 5.35 4.88
C LEU A 87 -19.52 6.31 4.56
N TYR A 88 -19.22 7.60 4.37
CA TYR A 88 -20.26 8.56 4.02
C TYR A 88 -20.99 8.16 2.74
N LYS A 89 -20.29 7.69 1.71
CA LYS A 89 -20.94 7.21 0.47
C LYS A 89 -21.85 6.00 0.69
N GLU A 90 -21.45 5.04 1.53
CA GLU A 90 -22.19 3.79 1.75
C GLU A 90 -23.41 3.98 2.66
N TYR A 91 -23.40 5.00 3.54
CA TYR A 91 -24.47 5.32 4.49
C TYR A 91 -25.33 6.54 4.11
N GLN A 92 -25.19 7.10 2.90
CA GLN A 92 -26.10 8.14 2.42
C GLN A 92 -27.51 7.58 2.23
N ILE A 93 -28.32 7.73 3.30
CA ILE A 93 -29.70 8.20 3.22
C ILE A 93 -29.64 9.73 3.11
#